data_AF-A0A7C7XKQ2-F1
#
_entry.id   AF-A0A7C7XKQ2-F1
#
_cell.length_a   1.000
_cell.length_b   1.000
_cell.length_c   1.000
_cell.angle_alpha   90.00
_cell.angle_beta   90.00
_cell.angle_gamma   90.00
#
_symmetry.space_group_name_H-M   'P 1'
#
loop_
_entity.id
_entity.type
_entity.pdbx_description
1 polymer ?
#
loop_
_entity_poly.entity_id
_entity_poly.type
_entity_poly.pdbx_seq_one_letter_code
_entity_poly.pdbx_strand_id
1 'polypeptide(L)'
;MHDIISTKTVSGITHPLVAEMYIKKGYAPYDIGNEIPAEDILVIETYFERSEDQDYASHSDSYLFDLLADLEDLKSKAEQQVGHFDRIDIRTH
;
A
#
# COMPACT_ATOMS: atom_id res chain seq x y z
N MET A 1 22.21 -11.39 -2.47
CA MET A 1 21.70 -10.27 -3.27
C MET A 1 20.83 -9.45 -2.36
N HIS A 2 21.15 -8.18 -2.12
CA HIS A 2 20.27 -7.29 -1.39
C HIS A 2 19.54 -6.46 -2.43
N ASP A 3 18.26 -6.76 -2.66
CA ASP A 3 17.34 -5.86 -3.33
C ASP A 3 17.30 -4.56 -2.52
N ILE A 4 17.88 -3.49 -3.06
CA ILE A 4 17.81 -2.17 -2.42
C ILE A 4 16.42 -1.62 -2.72
N ILE A 5 15.47 -1.98 -1.88
CA ILE A 5 14.12 -1.42 -1.91
C ILE A 5 14.24 0.01 -1.37
N SER A 6 14.15 1.01 -2.25
CA SER A 6 14.01 2.40 -1.81
C SER A 6 12.57 2.61 -1.35
N THR A 7 12.42 2.97 -0.07
CA THR A 7 11.12 3.32 0.52
C THR A 7 11.06 4.82 0.80
N LYS A 8 9.95 5.46 0.44
CA LYS A 8 9.66 6.86 0.77
C LYS A 8 8.33 6.93 1.51
N THR A 9 8.38 7.33 2.78
CA THR A 9 7.17 7.50 3.60
C THR A 9 6.30 8.63 3.05
N VAL A 10 4.99 8.38 2.98
CA VAL A 10 3.96 9.39 2.71
C VAL A 10 3.50 9.94 4.06
N SER A 11 3.65 11.25 4.28
CA SER A 11 3.44 11.85 5.60
C SER A 11 2.33 12.90 5.55
N GLY A 12 1.57 13.05 6.64
CA GLY A 12 0.48 14.04 6.68
C GLY A 12 -0.83 13.60 6.01
N ILE A 13 -0.91 12.35 5.54
CA ILE A 13 -2.18 11.67 5.26
C ILE A 13 -2.50 10.83 6.48
N THR A 14 -3.62 11.13 7.14
CA THR A 14 -4.09 10.36 8.31
C THR A 14 -5.44 9.77 7.99
N HIS A 15 -5.59 8.48 8.26
CA HIS A 15 -6.84 7.76 8.09
C HIS A 15 -6.99 6.80 9.26
N PRO A 16 -8.19 6.69 9.90
CA PRO A 16 -8.37 5.89 11.11
C PRO A 16 -7.95 4.42 10.95
N LEU A 17 -8.08 3.90 9.73
CA LEU A 17 -7.81 2.50 9.39
C LEU A 17 -6.40 2.26 8.85
N VAL A 18 -5.62 3.33 8.59
CA VAL A 18 -4.27 3.24 8.02
C VAL A 18 -3.24 3.44 9.12
N ALA A 19 -2.38 2.44 9.28
CA ALA A 19 -1.25 2.46 10.18
C ALA A 19 -0.07 3.24 9.61
N GLU A 20 0.31 2.90 8.38
CA GLU A 20 1.42 3.54 7.69
C GLU A 20 1.16 3.59 6.19
N MET A 21 1.74 4.59 5.52
CA MET A 21 1.68 4.72 4.08
C MET A 21 3.06 5.08 3.52
N TYR A 22 3.52 4.33 2.53
CA TYR A 22 4.83 4.56 1.92
C TYR A 22 4.88 4.10 0.46
N ILE A 23 5.72 4.74 -0.34
CA ILE A 23 6.07 4.28 -1.68
C ILE A 23 7.21 3.29 -1.59
N LYS A 24 7.04 2.15 -2.26
CA LYS A 24 8.05 1.13 -2.47
C LYS A 24 8.42 1.13 -3.95
N LYS A 25 9.70 1.32 -4.27
CA LYS A 25 10.21 1.06 -5.63
C LYS A 25 10.51 -0.42 -5.78
N GLY A 26 9.77 -1.10 -6.64
CA GLY A 26 10.00 -2.50 -6.98
C GLY A 26 11.01 -2.62 -8.12
N TYR A 27 12.15 -3.27 -7.88
CA TYR A 27 12.98 -3.81 -8.95
C TYR A 27 12.66 -5.31 -9.05
N ALA A 28 12.12 -5.76 -10.17
CA ALA A 28 11.97 -7.20 -10.40
C ALA A 28 13.38 -7.82 -10.54
N PRO A 29 13.61 -9.03 -9.98
CA PRO A 29 14.88 -9.72 -10.19
C PRO A 29 15.13 -9.87 -11.70
N TYR A 30 16.33 -9.50 -12.13
CA TYR A 30 16.79 -9.60 -13.52
C TYR A 30 16.47 -10.98 -14.11
N ASP A 31 15.39 -11.09 -14.87
CA ASP A 31 15.22 -12.19 -15.81
C ASP A 31 15.91 -11.78 -17.11
N ILE A 32 16.71 -12.69 -17.64
CA ILE A 32 17.76 -12.44 -18.62
C ILE A 32 17.13 -11.86 -19.90
N GLY A 33 17.27 -10.55 -20.11
CA GLY A 33 17.03 -9.91 -21.42
C GLY A 33 15.91 -8.87 -21.51
N ASN A 34 15.09 -8.67 -20.47
CA ASN A 34 14.11 -7.60 -20.43
C ASN A 34 14.25 -6.79 -19.13
N GLU A 35 14.69 -5.54 -19.23
CA GLU A 35 14.61 -4.58 -18.13
C GLU A 35 13.13 -4.33 -17.83
N ILE A 36 12.55 -5.06 -16.87
CA ILE A 36 11.22 -4.74 -16.36
C ILE A 36 11.33 -3.37 -15.68
N PRO A 37 10.54 -2.36 -16.10
CA PRO A 37 10.64 -1.03 -15.53
C PRO A 37 10.37 -1.10 -14.02
N ALA A 38 11.12 -0.31 -13.26
CA ALA A 38 10.90 -0.19 -11.83
C ALA A 38 9.50 0.39 -11.59
N GLU A 39 8.65 -0.36 -10.90
CA GLU A 39 7.29 0.07 -10.58
C GLU A 39 7.27 0.83 -9.26
N ASP A 40 6.57 1.97 -9.24
CA ASP A 40 6.31 2.72 -8.02
C ASP A 40 5.01 2.22 -7.39
N ILE A 41 5.12 1.61 -6.21
CA ILE A 41 4.00 0.96 -5.52
C ILE A 41 3.67 1.73 -4.24
N LEU A 42 2.45 2.24 -4.12
CA LEU A 42 1.94 2.77 -2.86
C LEU A 42 1.51 1.63 -1.96
N VAL A 43 2.17 1.49 -0.82
CA VAL A 43 1.80 0.52 0.21
C VAL A 43 1.00 1.24 1.28
N ILE A 44 -0.17 0.69 1.59
CA ILE A 44 -1.04 1.12 2.69
C ILE A 44 -1.09 -0.01 3.70
N GLU A 45 -0.43 0.18 4.84
CA GLU A 45 -0.51 -0.73 5.97
C GLU A 45 -1.69 -0.35 6.84
N THR A 46 -2.52 -1.32 7.19
CA THR A 46 -3.77 -1.13 7.92
C THR A 46 -3.67 -1.75 9.31
N TYR A 47 -4.44 -1.23 10.26
CA TYR A 47 -4.53 -1.78 11.61
C TYR A 47 -5.36 -3.07 11.71
N PHE A 48 -5.78 -3.65 10.59
CA PHE A 48 -6.61 -4.85 10.59
C PHE A 48 -5.78 -6.03 11.07
N GLU A 49 -6.20 -6.66 12.17
CA GLU A 49 -5.62 -7.91 12.61
C GLU A 49 -6.18 -9.05 11.75
N ARG A 50 -5.29 -9.88 11.20
CA ARG A 50 -5.69 -11.12 10.52
C ARG A 50 -6.11 -12.18 11.55
N SER A 51 -7.28 -12.02 12.16
CA SER A 51 -7.83 -13.00 13.09
C SER A 51 -8.47 -14.17 12.33
N GLU A 52 -8.15 -15.42 12.70
CA GLU A 52 -8.75 -16.64 12.13
C GLU A 52 -10.20 -16.89 12.62
N ASP A 53 -10.69 -16.07 13.56
CA ASP A 53 -12.04 -16.14 14.10
C ASP A 53 -13.08 -15.55 13.14
N GLN A 54 -14.07 -16.37 12.77
CA GLN A 54 -15.10 -16.03 11.76
C GLN A 54 -15.96 -14.81 12.11
N ASP A 55 -16.13 -14.49 13.40
CA ASP A 55 -16.88 -13.30 13.83
C ASP A 55 -16.09 -12.00 13.60
N TYR A 56 -14.75 -12.06 13.62
CA TYR A 56 -13.90 -10.90 13.33
C TYR A 56 -13.79 -10.61 11.84
N ALA A 57 -13.86 -11.65 10.99
CA ALA A 57 -13.80 -11.49 9.53
C ALA A 57 -14.88 -10.55 8.99
N SER A 58 -16.09 -10.60 9.54
CA SER A 58 -17.20 -9.72 9.11
C SER A 58 -16.98 -8.24 9.44
N HIS A 59 -16.31 -7.96 10.56
CA HIS A 59 -15.94 -6.59 10.95
C HIS A 59 -14.77 -6.07 10.11
N SER A 60 -13.75 -6.91 9.89
CA SER A 60 -12.61 -6.58 9.02
C SER A 60 -13.05 -6.26 7.58
N ASP A 61 -14.04 -6.98 7.06
CA ASP A 61 -14.62 -6.69 5.74
C ASP A 61 -15.28 -5.30 5.69
N SER A 62 -16.05 -4.91 6.71
CA SER A 62 -16.65 -3.57 6.74
C SER A 62 -15.62 -2.43 6.74
N TYR A 63 -14.54 -2.59 7.51
CA TYR A 63 -13.47 -1.60 7.55
C TYR A 63 -12.69 -1.55 6.23
N LEU A 64 -12.52 -2.69 5.55
CA LEU A 64 -11.93 -2.72 4.21
C LEU A 64 -12.83 -1.99 3.20
N PHE A 65 -14.15 -2.19 3.24
CA PHE A 65 -15.08 -1.46 2.39
C PHE A 65 -14.99 0.06 2.58
N ASP A 66 -14.94 0.52 3.83
CA ASP A 66 -14.77 1.95 4.15
C ASP A 66 -13.45 2.48 3.60
N LEU A 67 -12.34 1.75 3.81
CA LEU A 67 -11.03 2.11 3.28
C LEU A 67 -11.03 2.17 1.74
N LEU A 68 -11.72 1.25 1.07
CA LEU A 68 -11.84 1.23 -0.38
C LEU A 68 -12.67 2.39 -0.91
N ALA A 69 -13.69 2.82 -0.18
CA ALA A 69 -14.49 4.00 -0.52
C ALA A 69 -13.64 5.29 -0.45
N ASP A 70 -12.76 5.39 0.56
CA ASP A 70 -11.86 6.53 0.74
C ASP A 70 -10.57 6.43 -0.08
N LEU A 71 -10.33 5.30 -0.77
CA LEU A 71 -9.08 5.01 -1.47
C LEU A 71 -8.76 6.01 -2.58
N GLU A 72 -9.78 6.52 -3.27
CA GLU A 72 -9.60 7.51 -4.34
C GLU A 72 -9.08 8.85 -3.80
N ASP A 73 -9.56 9.27 -2.62
CA ASP A 73 -9.10 10.47 -1.94
C ASP A 73 -7.69 10.26 -1.36
N LEU A 74 -7.43 9.10 -0.74
CA LEU A 74 -6.10 8.72 -0.26
C LEU A 74 -5.08 8.69 -1.41
N LYS A 75 -5.46 8.10 -2.55
CA LYS A 75 -4.66 8.08 -3.77
C LYS A 75 -4.35 9.50 -4.23
N SER A 76 -5.37 10.35 -4.37
CA SER A 76 -5.18 11.73 -4.85
C SER A 76 -4.24 12.53 -3.94
N LYS A 77 -4.38 12.38 -2.62
CA LYS A 77 -3.49 13.01 -1.64
C LYS A 77 -2.07 12.46 -1.71
N ALA A 78 -1.91 11.15 -1.88
CA ALA A 78 -0.61 10.52 -2.01
C ALA A 78 0.09 11.00 -3.31
N GLU A 79 -0.60 10.99 -4.45
CA GLU A 79 -0.07 11.44 -5.73
C GLU A 79 0.41 12.90 -5.70
N GLN A 80 -0.29 13.77 -4.97
CA GLN A 80 0.14 15.16 -4.76
C GLN A 80 1.46 15.29 -4.00
N GLN A 81 1.77 14.34 -3.11
CA GLN A 81 2.99 14.39 -2.28
C GLN A 81 4.18 13.66 -2.91
N VAL A 82 3.94 12.48 -3.48
CA VAL A 82 5.02 11.59 -3.93
C VAL A 82 5.11 11.47 -5.44
N GLY A 83 4.14 12.01 -6.18
CA GLY A 83 4.03 11.85 -7.62
C GLY A 83 3.21 10.62 -8.02
N HIS A 84 3.14 10.36 -9.32
CA HIS A 84 2.42 9.22 -9.88
C HIS A 84 3.02 7.90 -9.38
N PHE A 85 2.17 6.91 -9.14
CA PHE A 85 2.54 5.53 -8.83
C PHE A 85 1.66 4.57 -9.63
N ASP A 86 2.18 3.39 -9.94
CA ASP A 86 1.57 2.46 -10.89
C ASP A 86 0.54 1.53 -10.22
N ARG A 87 0.73 1.28 -8.91
CA ARG A 87 -0.04 0.28 -8.18
C ARG A 87 -0.21 0.66 -6.70
N ILE A 88 -1.31 0.20 -6.11
CA ILE A 88 -1.56 0.27 -4.67
C ILE A 88 -1.58 -1.16 -4.10
N ASP A 89 -0.82 -1.40 -3.04
CA ASP A 89 -0.83 -2.61 -2.24
C ASP A 89 -1.40 -2.30 -0.85
N ILE A 90 -2.54 -2.92 -0.50
CA ILE A 90 -3.10 -2.82 0.85
C ILE A 90 -2.63 -4.04 1.65
N ARG A 91 -2.01 -3.80 2.80
CA ARG A 91 -1.50 -4.84 3.71
C ARG A 91 -2.18 -4.75 5.05
N THR A 92 -2.55 -5.91 5.58
CA THR A 92 -3.10 -6.08 6.93
C THR A 92 -2.03 -6.70 7.83
N HIS A 93 -2.04 -6.36 9.11
CA HIS A 93 -1.10 -6.91 10.10
C HIS A 93 -1.44 -8.35 10.50
#